data_AF-A0A1F3K173-F1
#
_entry.id   AF-A0A1F3K173-F1
#
_cell.length_a   1.000
_cell.length_b   1.000
_cell.length_c   1.000
_cell.angle_alpha   90.00
_cell.angle_beta   90.00
_cell.angle_gamma   90.00
#
_symmetry.space_group_name_H-M   'P 1'
#
loop_
_entity.id
_entity.type
_entity.pdbx_description
1 polymer ?
#
loop_
_entity_poly.entity_id
_entity_poly.type
_entity_poly.pdbx_seq_one_letter_code
_entity_poly.pdbx_strand_id
1 'polypeptide(L)'
;MKNFIAILIVASIWNGCQSPTHKTNPEPVLLPDSTGLTNNFYDNEPTIELPMVTLKVDGEIANPGTVDFSVLPLHSVIVKEANLNTDGTNAFVGAYRYDGYSLYDILNSVILKKKNAEEFPPIIDLYVEVSNDNGEKVIFSWGEIYYPNHTHQILIAKSVMRIVPSKTKDLWPLPETSKLVVANDLLTARNISNPTTITVKSLDAVYEVQKGLSPMYCESFKLIAEDGSEKIISGITKEIQPLTYHTIFYGRGRGIHSTTPFTGYMVKQVLAPYFGFTHENIQKGLFVFAGLDGYRVAISYSELFNRNDQSEFLLLIDANDNEGGKFKVFPACDFFSDRAVKSLMEVRFIKVILM
;
A
#
# COMPACT_ATOMS: atom_id res chain seq x y z
N MET A 1 66.59 -68.51 5.71
CA MET A 1 67.29 -67.83 6.81
C MET A 1 67.56 -66.39 6.42
N LYS A 2 67.30 -65.47 7.36
CA LYS A 2 67.41 -64.00 7.30
C LYS A 2 66.23 -63.26 6.65
N ASN A 3 65.30 -62.92 7.55
CA ASN A 3 64.27 -61.92 7.43
C ASN A 3 64.88 -60.54 7.17
N PHE A 4 64.32 -59.77 6.23
CA PHE A 4 64.34 -58.32 6.27
C PHE A 4 62.95 -57.82 5.92
N ILE A 5 62.30 -57.18 6.90
CA ILE A 5 61.00 -56.55 6.81
C ILE A 5 61.22 -55.18 6.16
N ALA A 6 60.64 -54.95 4.99
CA ALA A 6 60.55 -53.62 4.39
C ALA A 6 59.13 -53.08 4.61
N ILE A 7 59.01 -52.10 5.51
CA ILE A 7 57.78 -51.35 5.76
C ILE A 7 57.65 -50.31 4.63
N LEU A 8 56.66 -50.50 3.76
CA LEU A 8 56.25 -49.53 2.75
C LEU A 8 55.17 -48.63 3.36
N ILE A 9 55.57 -47.40 3.71
CA ILE A 9 54.67 -46.32 4.12
C ILE A 9 54.01 -45.77 2.85
N VAL A 10 52.71 -46.03 2.70
CA VAL A 10 51.86 -45.39 1.69
C VAL A 10 51.48 -44.00 2.21
N ALA A 11 52.12 -42.96 1.68
CA ALA A 11 51.71 -41.59 1.91
C ALA A 11 50.38 -41.33 1.18
N SER A 12 49.30 -41.22 1.97
CA SER A 12 47.98 -40.84 1.49
C SER A 12 47.93 -39.31 1.39
N ILE A 13 47.93 -38.76 0.18
CA ILE A 13 47.75 -37.33 -0.04
C ILE A 13 46.26 -37.02 0.15
N TRP A 14 45.91 -36.43 1.30
CA TRP A 14 44.63 -35.78 1.51
C TRP A 14 44.57 -34.50 0.67
N ASN A 15 43.86 -34.55 -0.46
CA ASN A 15 43.36 -33.34 -1.10
C ASN A 15 42.11 -32.89 -0.34
N GLY A 16 42.29 -31.96 0.60
CA GLY A 16 41.19 -31.17 1.14
C GLY A 16 40.70 -30.19 0.08
N CYS A 17 39.51 -30.41 -0.47
CA CYS A 17 38.78 -29.39 -1.21
C CYS A 17 38.37 -28.29 -0.22
N GLN A 18 39.08 -27.17 -0.21
CA GLN A 18 38.56 -25.92 0.34
C GLN A 18 37.62 -25.31 -0.70
N SER A 19 36.33 -25.22 -0.37
CA SER A 19 35.37 -24.44 -1.15
C SER A 19 35.83 -22.98 -1.21
N PRO A 20 35.77 -22.30 -2.37
CA PRO A 20 36.17 -20.92 -2.46
C PRO A 20 35.18 -20.06 -1.69
N THR A 21 35.67 -19.35 -0.68
CA THR A 21 34.95 -18.27 -0.02
C THR A 21 34.54 -17.25 -1.07
N HIS A 22 33.23 -17.14 -1.32
CA HIS A 22 32.64 -16.05 -2.07
C HIS A 22 32.98 -14.73 -1.34
N LYS A 23 34.00 -14.03 -1.80
CA LYS A 23 34.19 -12.63 -1.45
C LYS A 23 33.08 -11.87 -2.16
N THR A 24 32.10 -11.39 -1.41
CA THR A 24 31.19 -10.36 -1.87
C THR A 24 32.03 -9.14 -2.19
N ASN A 25 32.13 -8.77 -3.47
CA ASN A 25 32.66 -7.46 -3.81
C ASN A 25 31.73 -6.41 -3.17
N PRO A 26 32.26 -5.41 -2.44
CA PRO A 26 31.42 -4.30 -2.00
C PRO A 26 30.77 -3.68 -3.23
N GLU A 27 29.46 -3.43 -3.16
CA GLU A 27 28.75 -2.72 -4.21
C GLU A 27 29.48 -1.38 -4.48
N PRO A 28 29.65 -0.98 -5.75
CA PRO A 28 30.30 0.28 -6.06
C PRO A 28 29.49 1.41 -5.42
N VAL A 29 30.16 2.21 -4.57
CA VAL A 29 29.59 3.45 -4.06
C VAL A 29 29.35 4.37 -5.25
N LEU A 30 28.09 4.51 -5.66
CA LEU A 30 27.70 5.45 -6.70
C LEU A 30 27.96 6.87 -6.17
N LEU A 31 29.01 7.51 -6.70
CA LEU A 31 29.28 8.91 -6.41
C LEU A 31 28.18 9.77 -7.05
N PRO A 32 27.70 10.81 -6.37
CA PRO A 32 26.68 11.69 -6.95
C PRO A 32 27.18 12.34 -8.24
N ASP A 33 26.34 12.38 -9.27
CA ASP A 33 26.62 13.12 -10.50
C ASP A 33 26.36 14.62 -10.32
N SER A 34 27.17 15.23 -9.46
CA SER A 34 27.16 16.67 -9.19
C SER A 34 27.52 17.53 -10.42
N THR A 35 28.04 16.91 -11.48
CA THR A 35 28.48 17.55 -12.72
C THR A 35 27.47 17.48 -13.85
N GLY A 36 26.38 16.71 -13.70
CA GLY A 36 25.35 16.52 -14.73
C GLY A 36 25.89 15.83 -15.98
N LEU A 37 26.82 14.89 -15.82
CA LEU A 37 27.37 14.08 -16.91
C LEU A 37 26.37 13.02 -17.41
N THR A 38 25.37 12.71 -16.60
CA THR A 38 24.29 11.77 -16.87
C THR A 38 22.95 12.50 -16.98
N ASN A 39 21.94 11.79 -17.50
CA ASN A 39 20.58 12.32 -17.63
C ASN A 39 19.73 12.11 -16.36
N ASN A 40 20.32 11.58 -15.28
CA ASN A 40 19.59 11.28 -14.07
C ASN A 40 19.61 12.49 -13.13
N PHE A 41 18.46 13.15 -12.98
CA PHE A 41 18.33 14.28 -12.04
C PHE A 41 18.14 13.81 -10.59
N TYR A 42 18.10 12.50 -10.36
CA TYR A 42 17.81 11.89 -9.07
C TYR A 42 19.04 11.17 -8.49
N ASP A 43 20.26 11.48 -8.94
CA ASP A 43 21.52 11.00 -8.35
C ASP A 43 22.59 12.11 -8.26
N ASN A 44 22.19 13.37 -8.39
CA ASN A 44 23.10 14.51 -8.45
C ASN A 44 23.50 15.09 -7.08
N GLU A 45 22.88 14.61 -5.99
CA GLU A 45 23.10 15.08 -4.63
C GLU A 45 23.56 13.92 -3.71
N PRO A 46 24.26 14.21 -2.60
CA PRO A 46 24.64 13.18 -1.63
C PRO A 46 23.42 12.46 -1.05
N THR A 47 23.49 11.13 -1.03
CA THR A 47 22.54 10.29 -0.30
C THR A 47 22.98 10.16 1.16
N ILE A 48 22.06 10.41 2.09
CA ILE A 48 22.29 10.35 3.52
C ILE A 48 21.57 9.13 4.08
N GLU A 49 22.30 8.29 4.81
CA GLU A 49 21.74 7.16 5.56
C GLU A 49 20.95 7.66 6.77
N LEU A 50 19.78 7.07 6.98
CA LEU A 50 18.89 7.36 8.10
C LEU A 50 19.01 6.26 9.16
N PRO A 51 19.13 6.60 10.45
CA PRO A 51 19.10 5.62 11.52
C PRO A 51 17.80 4.81 11.48
N MET A 52 17.92 3.50 11.29
CA MET A 52 16.80 2.55 11.27
C MET A 52 16.52 2.04 12.68
N VAL A 53 15.24 1.83 12.99
CA VAL A 53 14.78 1.18 14.22
C VAL A 53 14.46 -0.29 13.99
N THR A 54 14.35 -1.06 15.07
CA THR A 54 13.83 -2.43 14.99
C THR A 54 12.34 -2.39 14.67
N LEU A 55 11.97 -3.05 13.57
CA LEU A 55 10.58 -3.16 13.12
C LEU A 55 10.05 -4.55 13.41
N LYS A 56 8.85 -4.63 13.99
CA LYS A 56 8.12 -5.89 14.25
C LYS A 56 6.90 -6.00 13.36
N VAL A 57 6.55 -7.22 13.00
CA VAL A 57 5.29 -7.56 12.32
C VAL A 57 4.49 -8.51 13.21
N ASP A 58 3.21 -8.19 13.42
CA ASP A 58 2.29 -8.92 14.30
C ASP A 58 0.83 -8.87 13.75
N GLY A 59 -0.13 -9.37 14.53
CA GLY A 59 -1.56 -9.31 14.25
C GLY A 59 -2.13 -10.65 13.81
N GLU A 60 -2.99 -10.64 12.80
CA GLU A 60 -3.67 -11.80 12.24
C GLU A 60 -2.73 -12.66 11.35
N ILE A 61 -1.63 -13.15 11.94
CA ILE A 61 -0.55 -13.85 11.28
C ILE A 61 -0.04 -15.04 12.11
N ALA A 62 0.58 -16.04 11.47
CA ALA A 62 1.10 -17.23 12.14
C ALA A 62 2.58 -17.12 12.55
N ASN A 63 3.31 -16.16 11.98
CA ASN A 63 4.76 -15.99 12.16
C ASN A 63 5.12 -14.55 12.56
N PRO A 64 4.65 -14.05 13.72
CA PRO A 64 5.06 -12.74 14.21
C PRO A 64 6.57 -12.72 14.51
N GLY A 65 7.19 -11.57 14.31
CA GLY A 65 8.63 -11.46 14.46
C GLY A 65 9.22 -10.12 14.06
N THR A 66 10.53 -10.01 14.20
CA THR A 66 11.30 -8.85 13.76
C THR A 66 11.62 -8.96 12.27
N VAL A 67 11.51 -7.84 11.55
CA VAL A 67 11.91 -7.73 10.15
C VAL A 67 13.42 -7.80 10.03
N ASP A 68 13.93 -8.72 9.22
CA ASP A 68 15.33 -8.73 8.79
C ASP A 68 15.49 -7.91 7.52
N PHE A 69 15.92 -6.66 7.66
CA PHE A 69 16.15 -5.76 6.53
C PHE A 69 17.33 -6.21 5.63
N SER A 70 18.23 -7.07 6.11
CA SER A 70 19.42 -7.48 5.35
C SER A 70 19.10 -8.40 4.17
N VAL A 71 17.92 -9.03 4.18
CA VAL A 71 17.46 -9.95 3.13
C VAL A 71 16.44 -9.33 2.18
N LEU A 72 16.03 -8.08 2.41
CA LEU A 72 15.01 -7.39 1.62
C LEU A 72 15.63 -6.55 0.49
N PRO A 73 14.98 -6.49 -0.69
CA PRO A 73 15.43 -5.62 -1.76
C PRO A 73 15.24 -4.14 -1.37
N LEU A 74 16.14 -3.31 -1.86
CA LEU A 74 16.05 -1.85 -1.75
C LEU A 74 15.25 -1.30 -2.93
N HIS A 75 14.32 -0.39 -2.64
CA HIS A 75 13.52 0.32 -3.63
C HIS A 75 13.68 1.82 -3.47
N SER A 76 13.47 2.56 -4.56
CA SER A 76 13.52 4.01 -4.57
C SER A 76 12.15 4.61 -4.90
N VAL A 77 11.78 5.68 -4.20
CA VAL A 77 10.62 6.52 -4.53
C VAL A 77 11.03 7.98 -4.60
N ILE A 78 10.37 8.73 -5.49
CA ILE A 78 10.56 10.17 -5.64
C ILE A 78 9.28 10.85 -5.15
N VAL A 79 9.42 11.72 -4.16
CA VAL A 79 8.27 12.31 -3.48
C VAL A 79 8.40 13.82 -3.34
N LYS A 80 7.26 14.48 -3.35
CA LYS A 80 7.09 15.86 -2.87
C LYS A 80 6.40 15.76 -1.53
N GLU A 81 7.07 16.19 -0.48
CA GLU A 81 6.44 16.24 0.84
C GLU A 81 5.67 17.53 1.02
N ALA A 82 4.44 17.41 1.51
CA ALA A 82 3.55 18.52 1.81
C ALA A 82 2.70 18.20 3.04
N ASN A 83 2.51 19.20 3.89
CA ASN A 83 1.68 19.12 5.09
C ASN A 83 0.26 19.64 4.79
N LEU A 84 -0.73 19.09 5.49
CA LEU A 84 -2.08 19.65 5.57
C LEU A 84 -2.13 20.66 6.72
N ASN A 85 -2.49 21.91 6.42
CA ASN A 85 -2.69 22.95 7.43
C ASN A 85 -4.10 22.84 8.04
N THR A 86 -4.28 23.43 9.23
CA THR A 86 -5.56 23.41 9.95
C THR A 86 -6.69 24.15 9.22
N ASP A 87 -6.35 25.09 8.33
CA ASP A 87 -7.30 25.83 7.49
C ASP A 87 -7.66 25.08 6.18
N GLY A 88 -7.15 23.86 6.00
CA GLY A 88 -7.36 23.04 4.80
C GLY A 88 -6.44 23.35 3.62
N THR A 89 -5.55 24.34 3.75
CA THR A 89 -4.49 24.59 2.75
C THR A 89 -3.35 23.60 2.91
N ASN A 90 -2.41 23.58 1.95
CA ASN A 90 -1.21 22.75 2.05
C ASN A 90 0.07 23.59 2.09
N ALA A 91 1.10 23.04 2.73
CA ALA A 91 2.42 23.65 2.82
C ALA A 91 3.47 22.69 2.29
N PHE A 92 4.21 23.12 1.26
CA PHE A 92 5.32 22.35 0.71
C PHE A 92 6.47 22.25 1.72
N VAL A 93 7.02 21.05 1.88
CA VAL A 93 8.12 20.76 2.81
C VAL A 93 9.43 20.56 2.04
N GLY A 94 9.39 19.80 0.96
CA GLY A 94 10.55 19.54 0.12
C GLY A 94 10.34 18.44 -0.90
N ALA A 95 11.34 18.22 -1.75
CA ALA A 95 11.36 17.15 -2.74
C ALA A 95 12.56 16.24 -2.49
N TYR A 96 12.32 14.93 -2.52
CA TYR A 96 13.32 13.93 -2.12
C TYR A 96 13.24 12.67 -2.98
N ARG A 97 14.38 11.98 -3.08
CA ARG A 97 14.44 10.55 -3.36
C ARG A 97 14.64 9.83 -2.04
N TYR A 98 13.79 8.87 -1.72
CA TYR A 98 14.00 7.96 -0.60
C TYR A 98 14.33 6.58 -1.14
N ASP A 99 15.32 5.93 -0.53
CA ASP A 99 15.59 4.52 -0.77
C ASP A 99 15.29 3.74 0.52
N GLY A 100 14.63 2.59 0.39
CA GLY A 100 14.15 1.86 1.57
C GLY A 100 13.51 0.51 1.25
N TYR A 101 12.93 -0.07 2.30
CA TYR A 101 12.32 -1.40 2.25
C TYR A 101 10.81 -1.26 2.13
N SER A 102 10.24 -1.88 1.10
CA SER A 102 8.82 -1.69 0.84
C SER A 102 7.94 -2.51 1.79
N LEU A 103 6.77 -1.97 2.17
CA LEU A 103 5.78 -2.74 2.91
C LEU A 103 5.37 -4.01 2.15
N TYR A 104 5.35 -3.95 0.83
CA TYR A 104 5.07 -5.10 -0.03
C TYR A 104 6.04 -6.26 0.28
N ASP A 105 7.36 -6.01 0.27
CA ASP A 105 8.35 -7.07 0.49
C ASP A 105 8.37 -7.56 1.93
N ILE A 106 8.24 -6.64 2.89
CA ILE A 106 8.15 -6.98 4.32
C ILE A 106 7.00 -7.95 4.56
N LEU A 107 5.81 -7.61 4.04
CA LEU A 107 4.59 -8.40 4.23
C LEU A 107 4.54 -9.67 3.36
N ASN A 108 5.35 -9.77 2.29
CA ASN A 108 5.36 -10.96 1.43
C ASN A 108 5.85 -12.23 2.16
N SER A 109 6.58 -12.07 3.25
CA SER A 109 7.05 -13.16 4.12
C SER A 109 6.03 -13.61 5.19
N VAL A 110 4.92 -12.88 5.32
CA VAL A 110 3.91 -13.10 6.35
C VAL A 110 2.98 -14.26 5.96
N ILE A 111 2.70 -15.13 6.93
CA ILE A 111 1.72 -16.20 6.82
C ILE A 111 0.42 -15.72 7.46
N LEU A 112 -0.56 -15.35 6.63
CA LEU A 112 -1.85 -14.84 7.09
C LEU A 112 -2.61 -15.86 7.93
N LYS A 113 -3.15 -15.40 9.05
CA LYS A 113 -4.05 -16.13 9.95
C LYS A 113 -5.24 -15.23 10.30
N LYS A 114 -6.02 -14.88 9.26
CA LYS A 114 -7.21 -14.03 9.35
C LYS A 114 -8.20 -14.53 10.40
N LYS A 115 -8.71 -13.63 11.25
CA LYS A 115 -9.72 -13.95 12.28
C LYS A 115 -11.04 -14.42 11.65
N ASN A 116 -11.40 -13.88 10.48
CA ASN A 116 -12.64 -14.16 9.77
C ASN A 116 -12.45 -15.07 8.54
N ALA A 117 -11.35 -15.84 8.48
CA ALA A 117 -11.01 -16.65 7.30
C ALA A 117 -12.11 -17.65 6.88
N GLU A 118 -12.86 -18.19 7.85
CA GLU A 118 -13.97 -19.12 7.61
C GLU A 118 -15.20 -18.43 7.00
N GLU A 119 -15.49 -17.21 7.43
CA GLU A 119 -16.62 -16.40 6.95
C GLU A 119 -16.30 -15.78 5.59
N PHE A 120 -15.12 -15.16 5.48
CA PHE A 120 -14.69 -14.44 4.30
C PHE A 120 -13.21 -14.76 3.98
N PRO A 121 -12.97 -15.77 3.15
CA PRO A 121 -11.61 -16.15 2.74
C PRO A 121 -10.79 -15.10 1.97
N PRO A 122 -11.38 -14.25 1.08
CA PRO A 122 -10.60 -13.28 0.32
C PRO A 122 -9.79 -12.32 1.21
N ILE A 123 -8.62 -11.88 0.72
CA ILE A 123 -7.68 -11.01 1.48
C ILE A 123 -7.95 -9.51 1.29
N ILE A 124 -8.98 -9.17 0.52
CA ILE A 124 -9.32 -7.79 0.14
C ILE A 124 -10.00 -6.98 1.26
N ASP A 125 -10.38 -7.63 2.36
CA ASP A 125 -10.88 -7.01 3.60
C ASP A 125 -9.78 -6.89 4.66
N LEU A 126 -8.52 -7.15 4.30
CA LEU A 126 -7.37 -6.89 5.17
C LEU A 126 -6.93 -5.43 5.09
N TYR A 127 -6.32 -4.98 6.18
CA TYR A 127 -5.56 -3.75 6.26
C TYR A 127 -4.38 -3.94 7.22
N VAL A 128 -3.44 -3.02 7.16
CA VAL A 128 -2.31 -2.97 8.09
C VAL A 128 -2.31 -1.64 8.83
N GLU A 129 -1.97 -1.71 10.12
CA GLU A 129 -1.67 -0.55 10.95
C GLU A 129 -0.15 -0.47 11.12
N VAL A 130 0.45 0.67 10.79
CA VAL A 130 1.86 0.97 11.07
C VAL A 130 1.91 1.99 12.20
N SER A 131 2.72 1.72 13.22
CA SER A 131 2.82 2.55 14.42
C SER A 131 4.25 2.74 14.88
N ASN A 132 4.46 3.75 15.72
CA ASN A 132 5.74 4.01 16.38
C ASN A 132 5.58 4.17 17.90
N ASP A 133 6.72 4.29 18.58
CA ASP A 133 6.78 4.41 20.04
C ASP A 133 6.33 5.80 20.55
N ASN A 134 6.10 6.76 19.65
CA ASN A 134 5.54 8.08 19.96
C ASN A 134 4.00 8.10 19.93
N GLY A 135 3.35 6.95 19.67
CA GLY A 135 1.89 6.83 19.61
C GLY A 135 1.28 7.26 18.28
N GLU A 136 2.09 7.53 17.25
CA GLU A 136 1.59 7.77 15.90
C GLU A 136 1.14 6.45 15.28
N LYS A 137 0.03 6.50 14.53
CA LYS A 137 -0.54 5.35 13.85
C LYS A 137 -1.12 5.75 12.51
N VAL A 138 -0.87 4.93 11.50
CA VAL A 138 -1.37 5.10 10.14
C VAL A 138 -1.84 3.77 9.57
N ILE A 139 -2.77 3.81 8.62
CA ILE A 139 -3.35 2.59 8.03
C ILE A 139 -3.22 2.56 6.51
N PHE A 140 -3.17 1.33 6.00
CA PHE A 140 -3.16 1.02 4.58
C PHE A 140 -4.06 -0.18 4.36
N SER A 141 -4.96 -0.14 3.36
CA SER A 141 -5.65 -1.37 2.99
C SER A 141 -4.64 -2.34 2.38
N TRP A 142 -4.92 -3.64 2.48
CA TRP A 142 -4.13 -4.65 1.78
C TRP A 142 -4.18 -4.44 0.26
N GLY A 143 -5.30 -3.89 -0.21
CA GLY A 143 -5.50 -3.45 -1.57
C GLY A 143 -4.47 -2.44 -2.03
N GLU A 144 -4.21 -1.40 -1.23
CA GLU A 144 -3.22 -0.35 -1.55
C GLU A 144 -1.80 -0.88 -1.73
N ILE A 145 -1.48 -2.01 -1.09
CA ILE A 145 -0.14 -2.58 -1.09
C ILE A 145 0.07 -3.52 -2.28
N TYR A 146 -0.91 -4.40 -2.56
CA TYR A 146 -0.75 -5.53 -3.48
C TYR A 146 -1.47 -5.42 -4.81
N TYR A 147 -2.44 -4.52 -4.93
CA TYR A 147 -3.28 -4.40 -6.13
C TYR A 147 -2.88 -3.30 -7.11
N PRO A 148 -2.12 -2.23 -6.79
CA PRO A 148 -1.79 -1.21 -7.78
C PRO A 148 -0.89 -1.71 -8.91
N ASN A 149 -0.91 -0.98 -10.03
CA ASN A 149 0.04 -1.19 -11.14
C ASN A 149 1.49 -0.89 -10.75
N HIS A 150 1.70 0.07 -9.84
CA HIS A 150 3.01 0.45 -9.33
C HIS A 150 3.12 -0.05 -7.89
N THR A 151 3.80 -1.19 -7.71
CA THR A 151 4.11 -1.74 -6.40
C THR A 151 5.27 -0.98 -5.75
N HIS A 152 5.56 -1.31 -4.48
CA HIS A 152 6.68 -0.75 -3.73
C HIS A 152 6.65 0.79 -3.51
N GLN A 153 5.45 1.39 -3.52
CA GLN A 153 5.27 2.84 -3.32
C GLN A 153 5.18 3.26 -1.84
N ILE A 154 5.28 2.30 -0.92
CA ILE A 154 5.21 2.54 0.53
C ILE A 154 6.47 1.95 1.15
N LEU A 155 7.39 2.81 1.60
CA LEU A 155 8.72 2.42 2.06
C LEU A 155 8.94 2.75 3.53
N ILE A 156 9.71 1.91 4.22
CA ILE A 156 10.48 2.30 5.41
C ILE A 156 11.82 2.83 4.89
N ALA A 157 12.02 4.14 4.96
CA ALA A 157 13.18 4.80 4.38
C ALA A 157 14.46 4.45 5.14
N LYS A 158 15.45 3.92 4.41
CA LYS A 158 16.81 3.67 4.88
C LYS A 158 17.72 4.86 4.59
N SER A 159 17.50 5.54 3.47
CA SER A 159 18.29 6.70 3.07
C SER A 159 17.46 7.74 2.32
N VAL A 160 18.00 8.95 2.24
CA VAL A 160 17.34 10.09 1.61
C VAL A 160 18.34 10.93 0.82
N MET A 161 17.89 11.46 -0.29
CA MET A 161 18.60 12.44 -1.10
C MET A 161 17.64 13.61 -1.40
N ARG A 162 18.14 14.84 -1.34
CA ARG A 162 17.38 16.02 -1.79
C ARG A 162 17.23 15.99 -3.30
N ILE A 163 16.10 16.50 -3.78
CA ILE A 163 15.98 16.91 -5.17
C ILE A 163 16.09 18.44 -5.20
N VAL A 164 17.27 18.93 -5.60
CA VAL A 164 17.59 20.36 -5.57
C VAL A 164 17.20 21.00 -6.91
N PRO A 165 16.33 22.03 -6.91
CA PRO A 165 15.95 22.72 -8.14
C PRO A 165 17.14 23.44 -8.77
N SER A 166 17.35 23.26 -10.09
CA SER A 166 18.55 23.75 -10.77
C SER A 166 18.74 25.26 -10.74
N LYS A 167 17.66 26.04 -10.61
CA LYS A 167 17.70 27.51 -10.65
C LYS A 167 17.75 28.16 -9.27
N THR A 168 16.81 27.80 -8.39
CA THR A 168 16.70 28.42 -7.06
C THR A 168 17.69 27.81 -6.07
N LYS A 169 18.14 26.56 -6.31
CA LYS A 169 19.10 25.84 -5.45
C LYS A 169 18.61 25.69 -4.01
N ASP A 170 17.29 25.65 -3.83
CA ASP A 170 16.68 25.50 -2.51
C ASP A 170 17.09 24.17 -1.87
N LEU A 171 17.54 24.25 -0.61
CA LEU A 171 17.96 23.08 0.17
C LEU A 171 16.91 22.79 1.24
N TRP A 172 16.02 21.85 0.94
CA TRP A 172 14.97 21.42 1.86
C TRP A 172 15.54 20.73 3.11
N PRO A 173 14.88 20.80 4.28
CA PRO A 173 15.34 20.10 5.47
C PRO A 173 15.39 18.58 5.23
N LEU A 174 16.42 17.89 5.69
CA LEU A 174 16.45 16.43 5.64
C LEU A 174 15.87 15.85 6.93
N PRO A 175 15.18 14.69 6.87
CA PRO A 175 14.82 13.97 8.08
C PRO A 175 16.09 13.47 8.79
N GLU A 176 16.04 13.44 10.13
CA GLU A 176 17.16 12.97 10.97
C GLU A 176 17.04 11.47 11.32
N THR A 177 15.88 10.87 11.05
CA THR A 177 15.56 9.49 11.42
C THR A 177 14.86 8.77 10.26
N SER A 178 14.88 7.43 10.28
CA SER A 178 14.08 6.64 9.37
C SER A 178 12.59 7.01 9.51
N LYS A 179 11.85 6.95 8.41
CA LYS A 179 10.42 7.25 8.38
C LYS A 179 9.69 6.36 7.39
N LEU A 180 8.40 6.20 7.62
CA LEU A 180 7.49 5.69 6.60
C LEU A 180 7.32 6.77 5.52
N VAL A 181 7.41 6.37 4.26
CA VAL A 181 7.23 7.24 3.09
C VAL A 181 6.19 6.63 2.17
N VAL A 182 5.12 7.37 1.92
CA VAL A 182 4.01 6.96 1.05
C VAL A 182 4.06 7.78 -0.24
N ALA A 183 4.58 7.20 -1.32
CA ALA A 183 4.85 7.94 -2.55
C ALA A 183 3.59 8.32 -3.35
N ASN A 184 2.52 7.52 -3.23
CA ASN A 184 1.24 7.78 -3.89
C ASN A 184 0.39 8.82 -3.18
N ASP A 185 0.78 9.27 -1.98
CA ASP A 185 0.06 10.31 -1.25
C ASP A 185 0.39 11.71 -1.78
N LEU A 186 -0.64 12.55 -1.89
CA LEU A 186 -0.51 13.97 -2.18
C LEU A 186 -0.02 14.74 -0.95
N LEU A 187 -0.60 14.46 0.21
CA LEU A 187 -0.22 15.04 1.50
C LEU A 187 0.37 13.97 2.40
N THR A 188 1.44 14.33 3.11
CA THR A 188 2.31 13.41 3.84
C THR A 188 1.86 13.07 5.24
N ALA A 189 0.56 13.19 5.52
CA ALA A 189 0.02 12.90 6.85
C ALA A 189 0.33 11.47 7.31
N ARG A 190 0.53 10.51 6.39
CA ARG A 190 0.89 9.12 6.71
C ARG A 190 2.40 8.88 6.91
N ASN A 191 3.26 9.88 6.69
CA ASN A 191 4.71 9.72 6.79
C ASN A 191 5.20 9.85 8.26
N ILE A 192 5.01 8.81 9.07
CA ILE A 192 5.42 8.79 10.49
C ILE A 192 6.92 8.47 10.65
N SER A 193 7.54 9.03 11.68
CA SER A 193 8.97 8.78 11.98
C SER A 193 9.15 7.49 12.79
N ASN A 194 10.29 6.81 12.62
CA ASN A 194 10.67 5.61 13.37
C ASN A 194 9.54 4.57 13.55
N PRO A 195 8.93 4.05 12.47
CA PRO A 195 7.93 2.99 12.60
C PRO A 195 8.54 1.76 13.28
N THR A 196 7.92 1.28 14.36
CA THR A 196 8.40 0.15 15.16
C THR A 196 7.53 -1.09 15.05
N THR A 197 6.25 -0.95 14.67
CA THR A 197 5.31 -2.09 14.58
C THR A 197 4.40 -1.98 13.36
N ILE A 198 4.24 -3.10 12.65
CA ILE A 198 3.21 -3.35 11.64
C ILE A 198 2.25 -4.41 12.18
N THR A 199 0.96 -4.13 12.19
CA THR A 199 -0.08 -5.07 12.65
C THR A 199 -1.05 -5.37 11.54
N VAL A 200 -1.14 -6.63 11.13
CA VAL A 200 -2.12 -7.09 10.12
C VAL A 200 -3.47 -7.34 10.79
N LYS A 201 -4.54 -6.81 10.20
CA LYS A 201 -5.92 -6.89 10.72
C LYS A 201 -6.91 -7.14 9.57
N SER A 202 -8.00 -7.83 9.84
CA SER A 202 -9.17 -7.83 8.96
C SER A 202 -10.23 -6.85 9.46
N LEU A 203 -11.10 -6.42 8.55
CA LEU A 203 -12.23 -5.55 8.86
C LEU A 203 -13.07 -6.13 10.00
N ASP A 204 -13.46 -5.24 10.92
CA ASP A 204 -14.39 -5.56 12.00
C ASP A 204 -15.82 -5.20 11.59
N ALA A 205 -16.28 -5.83 10.51
CA ALA A 205 -17.62 -5.67 9.97
C ALA A 205 -18.13 -7.02 9.49
N VAL A 206 -19.33 -7.39 9.93
CA VAL A 206 -19.94 -8.70 9.67
C VAL A 206 -21.01 -8.54 8.59
N TYR A 207 -20.92 -9.35 7.55
CA TYR A 207 -21.92 -9.43 6.48
C TYR A 207 -22.18 -10.89 6.15
N GLU A 208 -23.45 -11.25 6.01
CA GLU A 208 -23.83 -12.59 5.59
C GLU A 208 -23.39 -12.84 4.14
N VAL A 209 -22.55 -13.86 3.93
CA VAL A 209 -22.03 -14.20 2.60
C VAL A 209 -22.99 -15.15 1.90
N GLN A 210 -23.61 -14.68 0.81
CA GLN A 210 -24.58 -15.45 0.02
C GLN A 210 -24.07 -15.69 -1.41
N LYS A 211 -23.37 -16.83 -1.60
CA LYS A 211 -22.84 -17.20 -2.92
C LYS A 211 -23.96 -17.53 -3.90
N GLY A 212 -23.89 -16.94 -5.10
CA GLY A 212 -24.85 -17.23 -6.18
C GLY A 212 -26.21 -16.54 -6.00
N LEU A 213 -26.27 -15.48 -5.19
CA LEU A 213 -27.46 -14.65 -5.05
C LEU A 213 -27.89 -14.09 -6.42
N SER A 214 -29.16 -14.34 -6.80
CA SER A 214 -29.80 -13.76 -7.98
C SER A 214 -31.29 -13.52 -7.68
N PRO A 215 -31.84 -12.33 -7.98
CA PRO A 215 -31.14 -11.19 -8.58
C PRO A 215 -30.19 -10.53 -7.59
N MET A 216 -29.01 -10.10 -8.07
CA MET A 216 -28.08 -9.31 -7.28
C MET A 216 -28.38 -7.82 -7.52
N TYR A 217 -29.57 -7.35 -7.16
CA TYR A 217 -29.99 -5.97 -7.43
C TYR A 217 -30.16 -5.15 -6.16
N CYS A 218 -29.47 -4.00 -6.10
CA CYS A 218 -29.65 -3.00 -5.07
C CYS A 218 -29.92 -1.63 -5.71
N GLU A 219 -31.05 -0.99 -5.38
CA GLU A 219 -31.50 0.29 -5.95
C GLU A 219 -30.79 1.50 -5.30
N SER A 220 -30.23 1.32 -4.11
CA SER A 220 -29.58 2.36 -3.32
C SER A 220 -28.63 1.73 -2.31
N PHE A 221 -27.59 2.44 -1.92
CA PHE A 221 -26.70 2.00 -0.84
C PHE A 221 -26.79 2.91 0.37
N LYS A 222 -26.47 2.38 1.55
CA LYS A 222 -26.34 3.15 2.78
C LYS A 222 -24.92 3.67 2.93
N LEU A 223 -24.76 4.94 3.24
CA LEU A 223 -23.56 5.49 3.86
C LEU A 223 -23.71 5.42 5.37
N ILE A 224 -22.71 4.90 6.07
CA ILE A 224 -22.67 4.87 7.53
C ILE A 224 -21.43 5.61 7.98
N ALA A 225 -21.61 6.67 8.78
CA ALA A 225 -20.52 7.46 9.34
C ALA A 225 -19.96 6.83 10.63
N GLU A 226 -18.89 7.42 11.16
CA GLU A 226 -18.22 6.96 12.38
C GLU A 226 -19.14 6.96 13.61
N ASP A 227 -20.04 7.93 13.72
CA ASP A 227 -21.04 8.03 14.80
C ASP A 227 -22.24 7.08 14.61
N GLY A 228 -22.23 6.25 13.56
CA GLY A 228 -23.32 5.36 13.20
C GLY A 228 -24.47 6.04 12.46
N SER A 229 -24.38 7.34 12.15
CA SER A 229 -25.41 8.02 11.36
C SER A 229 -25.47 7.44 9.95
N GLU A 230 -26.70 7.28 9.45
CA GLU A 230 -26.97 6.65 8.17
C GLU A 230 -27.55 7.63 7.15
N LYS A 231 -27.10 7.49 5.90
CA LYS A 231 -27.66 8.21 4.74
C LYS A 231 -27.87 7.26 3.58
N ILE A 232 -29.08 7.23 3.03
CA ILE A 232 -29.38 6.46 1.82
C ILE A 232 -28.98 7.28 0.58
N ILE A 233 -28.23 6.65 -0.32
CA ILE A 233 -27.84 7.19 -1.62
C ILE A 233 -28.54 6.41 -2.72
N SER A 234 -29.51 7.06 -3.37
CA SER A 234 -30.28 6.51 -4.49
C SER A 234 -29.98 7.18 -5.83
N GLY A 235 -29.07 8.16 -5.85
CA GLY A 235 -28.66 8.88 -7.06
C GLY A 235 -27.48 9.82 -6.79
N ILE A 236 -26.95 10.42 -7.86
CA ILE A 236 -25.83 11.38 -7.81
C ILE A 236 -26.33 12.79 -8.07
N THR A 237 -25.72 13.77 -7.41
CA THR A 237 -26.02 15.19 -7.60
C THR A 237 -25.66 15.64 -9.02
N LYS A 238 -26.42 16.56 -9.59
CA LYS A 238 -26.23 17.03 -10.99
C LYS A 238 -24.91 17.77 -11.23
N GLU A 239 -24.21 18.15 -10.16
CA GLU A 239 -22.98 18.95 -10.20
C GLU A 239 -21.75 18.10 -10.52
N ILE A 240 -21.78 16.79 -10.23
CA ILE A 240 -20.67 15.89 -10.50
C ILE A 240 -20.80 15.35 -11.92
N GLN A 241 -19.71 15.40 -12.68
CA GLN A 241 -19.66 14.88 -14.05
C GLN A 241 -19.05 13.47 -14.08
N PRO A 242 -19.57 12.57 -14.93
CA PRO A 242 -18.95 11.27 -15.10
C PRO A 242 -17.63 11.39 -15.87
N LEU A 243 -16.74 10.44 -15.61
CA LEU A 243 -15.47 10.24 -16.31
C LEU A 243 -15.48 8.87 -16.98
N THR A 244 -14.74 8.77 -18.08
CA THR A 244 -14.54 7.51 -18.78
C THR A 244 -13.08 7.09 -18.68
N TYR A 245 -12.85 5.88 -18.17
CA TYR A 245 -11.54 5.25 -18.14
C TYR A 245 -11.47 4.11 -19.15
N HIS A 246 -10.48 4.21 -20.03
CA HIS A 246 -10.12 3.16 -20.96
C HIS A 246 -9.15 2.21 -20.26
N THR A 247 -9.60 1.00 -19.97
CA THR A 247 -8.83 0.02 -19.20
C THR A 247 -9.09 -1.40 -19.70
N ILE A 248 -8.18 -2.30 -19.35
CA ILE A 248 -8.31 -3.74 -19.58
C ILE A 248 -8.67 -4.37 -18.23
N PHE A 249 -9.93 -4.76 -18.08
CA PHE A 249 -10.44 -5.30 -16.83
C PHE A 249 -9.98 -6.75 -16.67
N TYR A 250 -9.04 -6.99 -15.76
CA TYR A 250 -8.39 -8.28 -15.57
C TYR A 250 -8.50 -8.73 -14.11
N GLY A 251 -8.98 -9.94 -13.86
CA GLY A 251 -9.13 -10.49 -12.51
C GLY A 251 -8.13 -11.60 -12.25
N ARG A 252 -7.63 -11.70 -11.00
CA ARG A 252 -6.60 -12.68 -10.64
C ARG A 252 -7.05 -14.13 -10.90
N GLY A 253 -8.32 -14.43 -10.64
CA GLY A 253 -8.86 -15.79 -10.78
C GLY A 253 -9.43 -16.14 -12.15
N ARG A 254 -9.93 -15.15 -12.91
CA ARG A 254 -10.70 -15.37 -14.15
C ARG A 254 -10.06 -14.80 -15.41
N GLY A 255 -8.94 -14.08 -15.27
CA GLY A 255 -8.27 -13.43 -16.39
C GLY A 255 -9.08 -12.25 -16.93
N ILE A 256 -9.20 -12.14 -18.26
CA ILE A 256 -9.87 -11.00 -18.89
C ILE A 256 -11.39 -11.01 -18.62
N HIS A 257 -11.90 -9.88 -18.14
CA HIS A 257 -13.32 -9.64 -17.94
C HIS A 257 -13.90 -8.72 -19.01
N SER A 258 -13.17 -7.67 -19.39
CA SER A 258 -13.60 -6.74 -20.44
C SER A 258 -12.44 -5.89 -20.95
N THR A 259 -12.59 -5.38 -22.18
CA THR A 259 -11.76 -4.31 -22.76
C THR A 259 -12.58 -3.05 -23.05
N THR A 260 -13.84 -3.03 -22.62
CA THR A 260 -14.73 -1.87 -22.80
C THR A 260 -14.40 -0.80 -21.76
N PRO A 261 -14.42 0.49 -22.14
CA PRO A 261 -14.26 1.56 -21.17
C PRO A 261 -15.34 1.53 -20.08
N PHE A 262 -14.99 2.03 -18.90
CA PHE A 262 -15.95 2.24 -17.81
C PHE A 262 -16.25 3.72 -17.68
N THR A 263 -17.54 4.07 -17.57
CA THR A 263 -18.00 5.43 -17.34
C THR A 263 -18.72 5.52 -16.00
N GLY A 264 -18.29 6.44 -15.13
CA GLY A 264 -18.87 6.61 -13.80
C GLY A 264 -18.37 7.86 -13.10
N TYR A 265 -18.73 8.04 -11.84
CA TYR A 265 -18.43 9.23 -11.04
C TYR A 265 -17.28 8.95 -10.08
N MET A 266 -16.35 9.90 -9.88
CA MET A 266 -15.27 9.69 -8.90
C MET A 266 -15.86 9.48 -7.51
N VAL A 267 -15.53 8.36 -6.85
CA VAL A 267 -16.06 8.01 -5.53
C VAL A 267 -15.74 9.12 -4.51
N LYS A 268 -14.55 9.72 -4.57
CA LYS A 268 -14.18 10.84 -3.69
C LYS A 268 -15.12 12.04 -3.78
N GLN A 269 -15.65 12.35 -4.97
CA GLN A 269 -16.59 13.46 -5.16
C GLN A 269 -17.97 13.11 -4.60
N VAL A 270 -18.39 11.84 -4.73
CA VAL A 270 -19.65 11.34 -4.16
C VAL A 270 -19.60 11.36 -2.63
N LEU A 271 -18.44 11.03 -2.04
CA LEU A 271 -18.27 10.88 -0.60
C LEU A 271 -17.82 12.17 0.13
N ALA A 272 -17.19 13.12 -0.57
CA ALA A 272 -16.68 14.37 0.02
C ALA A 272 -17.70 15.18 0.86
N PRO A 273 -19.01 15.26 0.49
CA PRO A 273 -19.99 15.97 1.31
C PRO A 273 -20.22 15.35 2.70
N TYR A 274 -19.82 14.10 2.90
CA TYR A 274 -20.10 13.33 4.12
C TYR A 274 -18.87 13.12 5.00
N PHE A 275 -17.66 13.17 4.42
CA PHE A 275 -16.43 12.87 5.13
C PHE A 275 -15.38 13.98 4.92
N GLY A 276 -15.07 14.70 5.99
CA GLY A 276 -14.13 15.81 5.96
C GLY A 276 -12.71 15.38 5.60
N PHE A 277 -12.00 16.25 4.88
CA PHE A 277 -10.59 16.05 4.52
C PHE A 277 -9.68 16.55 5.65
N THR A 278 -9.35 15.65 6.58
CA THR A 278 -8.57 15.97 7.79
C THR A 278 -7.33 15.09 7.90
N HIS A 279 -6.34 15.56 8.66
CA HIS A 279 -5.12 14.81 8.95
C HIS A 279 -5.45 13.43 9.56
N GLU A 280 -6.39 13.40 10.51
CA GLU A 280 -6.81 12.17 11.16
C GLU A 280 -7.46 11.17 10.19
N ASN A 281 -8.34 11.65 9.30
CA ASN A 281 -8.98 10.79 8.31
C ASN A 281 -7.96 10.23 7.32
N ILE A 282 -7.01 11.04 6.85
CA ILE A 282 -5.92 10.57 5.98
C ILE A 282 -5.09 9.48 6.68
N GLN A 283 -4.78 9.66 7.96
CA GLN A 283 -3.98 8.69 8.71
C GLN A 283 -4.72 7.39 9.04
N LYS A 284 -5.98 7.48 9.50
CA LYS A 284 -6.66 6.42 10.26
C LYS A 284 -8.04 6.04 9.73
N GLY A 285 -8.53 6.74 8.70
CA GLY A 285 -9.83 6.50 8.11
C GLY A 285 -9.82 5.27 7.20
N LEU A 286 -10.80 4.39 7.38
CA LEU A 286 -10.99 3.17 6.60
C LEU A 286 -12.44 3.08 6.15
N PHE A 287 -12.67 2.68 4.91
CA PHE A 287 -13.98 2.37 4.39
C PHE A 287 -14.15 0.87 4.18
N VAL A 288 -15.36 0.41 4.45
CA VAL A 288 -15.87 -0.90 4.01
C VAL A 288 -16.88 -0.65 2.90
N PHE A 289 -16.60 -1.14 1.70
CA PHE A 289 -17.58 -1.18 0.63
C PHE A 289 -18.11 -2.60 0.54
N ALA A 290 -19.41 -2.78 0.79
CA ALA A 290 -20.06 -4.08 0.84
C ALA A 290 -21.16 -4.20 -0.22
N GLY A 291 -21.11 -5.29 -0.99
CA GLY A 291 -22.15 -5.73 -1.90
C GLY A 291 -23.27 -6.46 -1.16
N LEU A 292 -24.41 -6.59 -1.84
CA LEU A 292 -25.60 -7.27 -1.32
C LEU A 292 -25.36 -8.74 -0.93
N ASP A 293 -24.42 -9.41 -1.59
CA ASP A 293 -24.05 -10.81 -1.37
C ASP A 293 -23.06 -11.03 -0.21
N GLY A 294 -22.73 -9.97 0.53
CA GLY A 294 -21.75 -9.99 1.62
C GLY A 294 -20.29 -9.86 1.16
N TYR A 295 -20.05 -9.71 -0.15
CA TYR A 295 -18.74 -9.36 -0.68
C TYR A 295 -18.31 -7.99 -0.18
N ARG A 296 -17.06 -7.85 0.24
CA ARG A 296 -16.59 -6.60 0.86
C ARG A 296 -15.12 -6.35 0.66
N VAL A 297 -14.75 -5.07 0.65
CA VAL A 297 -13.36 -4.62 0.52
C VAL A 297 -13.04 -3.55 1.54
N ALA A 298 -11.80 -3.58 2.02
CA ALA A 298 -11.19 -2.52 2.80
C ALA A 298 -10.55 -1.49 1.85
N ILE A 299 -10.83 -0.21 2.06
CA ILE A 299 -10.24 0.90 1.31
C ILE A 299 -9.82 1.99 2.29
N SER A 300 -8.54 2.35 2.33
CA SER A 300 -8.09 3.46 3.18
C SER A 300 -8.69 4.78 2.69
N TYR A 301 -8.91 5.72 3.61
CA TYR A 301 -9.37 7.06 3.24
C TYR A 301 -8.40 7.72 2.26
N SER A 302 -7.09 7.54 2.47
CA SER A 302 -6.04 8.09 1.63
C SER A 302 -6.12 7.58 0.19
N GLU A 303 -6.47 6.30 -0.02
CA GLU A 303 -6.69 5.71 -1.35
C GLU A 303 -7.80 6.38 -2.14
N LEU A 304 -8.78 7.01 -1.48
CA LEU A 304 -9.86 7.72 -2.15
C LEU A 304 -9.57 9.22 -2.27
N PHE A 305 -9.03 9.83 -1.22
CA PHE A 305 -9.04 11.29 -1.07
C PHE A 305 -7.67 11.94 -1.22
N ASN A 306 -6.57 11.20 -1.14
CA ASN A 306 -5.22 11.76 -1.02
C ASN A 306 -4.25 11.17 -2.05
N ARG A 307 -4.71 10.59 -3.15
CA ARG A 307 -3.83 10.09 -4.23
C ARG A 307 -3.22 11.22 -5.05
N ASN A 308 -2.03 11.00 -5.58
CA ASN A 308 -1.33 11.94 -6.48
C ASN A 308 -1.13 11.44 -7.91
N ASP A 309 -1.66 10.27 -8.26
CA ASP A 309 -1.47 9.58 -9.55
C ASP A 309 -2.69 9.64 -10.49
N GLN A 310 -3.75 10.36 -10.07
CA GLN A 310 -4.99 10.56 -10.82
C GLN A 310 -5.73 9.26 -11.22
N SER A 311 -5.45 8.15 -10.55
CA SER A 311 -6.09 6.85 -10.79
C SER A 311 -7.21 6.61 -9.78
N GLU A 312 -8.41 7.08 -10.10
CA GLU A 312 -9.50 7.20 -9.12
C GLU A 312 -10.41 5.95 -9.08
N PHE A 313 -11.05 5.72 -7.95
CA PHE A 313 -12.20 4.80 -7.90
C PHE A 313 -13.41 5.45 -8.58
N LEU A 314 -14.12 4.69 -9.42
CA LEU A 314 -15.37 5.13 -10.04
C LEU A 314 -16.57 4.41 -9.43
N LEU A 315 -17.64 5.16 -9.22
CA LEU A 315 -18.98 4.64 -8.97
C LEU A 315 -19.72 4.60 -10.32
N LEU A 316 -19.95 3.39 -10.83
CA LEU A 316 -20.73 3.15 -12.03
C LEU A 316 -22.22 3.08 -11.67
N ILE A 317 -23.07 3.58 -12.56
CA ILE A 317 -24.53 3.60 -12.37
C ILE A 317 -25.21 2.97 -13.57
N ASP A 318 -25.96 1.89 -13.34
CA ASP A 318 -26.74 1.21 -14.36
C ASP A 318 -28.02 0.62 -13.76
N ALA A 319 -29.13 1.34 -13.91
CA ALA A 319 -30.41 0.95 -13.33
C ALA A 319 -30.99 -0.35 -13.92
N ASN A 320 -30.46 -0.83 -15.05
CA ASN A 320 -30.99 -2.01 -15.75
C ASN A 320 -30.17 -3.29 -15.50
N ASP A 321 -29.09 -3.23 -14.70
CA ASP A 321 -28.23 -4.37 -14.42
C ASP A 321 -28.75 -5.19 -13.21
N ASN A 322 -29.63 -6.15 -13.47
CA ASN A 322 -30.23 -7.02 -12.44
C ASN A 322 -29.24 -7.95 -11.72
N GLU A 323 -28.04 -8.14 -12.28
CA GLU A 323 -27.02 -9.07 -11.77
C GLU A 323 -25.79 -8.35 -11.19
N GLY A 324 -25.66 -7.05 -11.43
CA GLY A 324 -24.61 -6.20 -10.86
C GLY A 324 -25.14 -5.04 -10.02
N GLY A 325 -26.45 -4.86 -9.94
CA GLY A 325 -27.13 -3.79 -9.22
C GLY A 325 -26.93 -2.41 -9.85
N LYS A 326 -27.71 -1.44 -9.35
CA LYS A 326 -27.64 -0.07 -9.86
C LYS A 326 -26.29 0.57 -9.63
N PHE A 327 -25.67 0.34 -8.47
CA PHE A 327 -24.40 0.93 -8.09
C PHE A 327 -23.29 -0.12 -8.04
N LYS A 328 -22.19 0.15 -8.74
CA LYS A 328 -20.99 -0.70 -8.79
C LYS A 328 -19.75 0.15 -8.53
N VAL A 329 -18.78 -0.39 -7.81
CA VAL A 329 -17.49 0.26 -7.56
C VAL A 329 -16.44 -0.34 -8.48
N PHE A 330 -15.72 0.52 -9.19
CA PHE A 330 -14.64 0.16 -10.09
C PHE A 330 -13.31 0.77 -9.60
N PRO A 331 -12.33 -0.03 -9.17
CA PRO A 331 -11.04 0.44 -8.67
C PRO A 331 -10.05 0.67 -9.82
N ALA A 332 -10.07 1.85 -10.46
CA ALA A 332 -9.24 2.06 -11.65
C ALA A 332 -7.72 2.11 -11.36
N CYS A 333 -7.33 2.35 -10.11
CA CYS A 333 -5.93 2.28 -9.67
C CYS A 333 -5.38 0.85 -9.57
N ASP A 334 -6.24 -0.16 -9.56
CA ASP A 334 -5.83 -1.54 -9.40
C ASP A 334 -5.48 -2.19 -10.74
N PHE A 335 -4.50 -3.08 -10.69
CA PHE A 335 -4.23 -4.03 -11.75
C PHE A 335 -5.31 -5.13 -11.79
N PHE A 336 -5.69 -5.67 -10.62
CA PHE A 336 -6.71 -6.73 -10.55
C PHE A 336 -8.10 -6.19 -10.22
N SER A 337 -9.11 -6.71 -10.91
CA SER A 337 -10.52 -6.38 -10.71
C SER A 337 -11.12 -6.84 -9.39
N ASP A 338 -10.38 -7.62 -8.59
CA ASP A 338 -10.93 -8.28 -7.41
C ASP A 338 -11.44 -7.27 -6.36
N ARG A 339 -11.01 -6.01 -6.36
CA ARG A 339 -11.61 -5.00 -5.45
C ARG A 339 -12.87 -4.31 -6.02
N ALA A 340 -13.36 -4.71 -7.18
CA ALA A 340 -14.62 -4.23 -7.71
C ALA A 340 -15.80 -4.80 -6.90
N VAL A 341 -16.74 -3.94 -6.52
CA VAL A 341 -17.92 -4.32 -5.75
C VAL A 341 -19.15 -4.15 -6.62
N LYS A 342 -19.91 -5.23 -6.78
CA LYS A 342 -21.22 -5.21 -7.43
C LYS A 342 -22.32 -5.02 -6.39
N SER A 343 -23.45 -4.50 -6.85
CA SER A 343 -24.69 -4.41 -6.08
C SER A 343 -24.43 -3.77 -4.72
N LEU A 344 -23.72 -2.63 -4.77
CA LEU A 344 -23.27 -1.91 -3.60
C LEU A 344 -24.48 -1.66 -2.69
N MET A 345 -24.39 -2.14 -1.47
CA MET A 345 -25.44 -2.07 -0.46
C MET A 345 -25.04 -1.14 0.68
N GLU A 346 -23.77 -1.11 1.04
CA GLU A 346 -23.27 -0.31 2.17
C GLU A 346 -21.86 0.23 1.89
N VAL A 347 -21.63 1.48 2.29
CA VAL A 347 -20.31 2.08 2.47
C VAL A 347 -20.22 2.56 3.91
N ARG A 348 -19.39 1.91 4.71
CA ARG A 348 -19.22 2.22 6.12
C ARG A 348 -17.85 2.85 6.35
N PHE A 349 -17.83 3.99 7.03
CA PHE A 349 -16.60 4.62 7.50
C PHE A 349 -16.27 4.15 8.91
N ILE A 350 -15.02 3.73 9.12
CA ILE A 350 -14.49 3.28 10.39
C ILE A 350 -13.20 4.07 10.63
N LYS A 351 -13.05 4.59 11.84
CA LYS A 351 -11.77 5.12 12.30
C LYS A 351 -11.12 4.11 13.23
N VAL A 352 -9.88 3.74 12.95
CA VAL A 352 -9.14 2.83 13.83
C VAL A 352 -8.74 3.61 15.09
N ILE A 353 -9.48 3.38 16.19
CA ILE A 353 -9.27 4.04 17.48
C ILE A 353 -8.04 3.45 18.19
N LEU A 354 -7.34 4.30 18.94
CA LEU A 354 -6.32 3.90 19.91
C LEU A 354 -6.96 2.99 20.97
N MET A 355 -6.79 1.68 20.86
CA MET A 355 -6.93 0.79 22.01
C MET A 355 -5.72 0.94 22.93
#